data_AF-A0A0J7KG63-F1
#
_entry.id   AF-A0A0J7KG63-F1
#
_cell.length_a   1.000
_cell.length_b   1.000
_cell.length_c   1.000
_cell.angle_alpha   90.00
_cell.angle_beta   90.00
_cell.angle_gamma   90.00
#
_symmetry.space_group_name_H-M   'P 1'
#
loop_
_entity.id
_entity.type
_entity.pdbx_description
1 polymer ?
#
loop_
_entity_poly.entity_id
_entity_poly.type
_entity_poly.pdbx_seq_one_letter_code
_entity_poly.pdbx_strand_id
1 'polypeptide(L)'
;MSAENPCPRNIFLLCREYGLELEDLRILCVYCKLPLSDADVLAFAVKELSVVWRKGFPYGACEKCLIAAAKLRQYRYWHYSCYGDTVETETGIPIPQLFMRCYICHKPLCWEEKEALLVGNKRFHKIAGQWTGHCMNCAPRCMENAPA
;
A
#
# COMPACT_ATOMS: atom_id res chain seq x y z
N MET A 1 6.04 36.41 5.23
CA MET A 1 5.23 35.28 5.72
C MET A 1 4.63 34.60 4.50
N SER A 2 5.42 33.73 3.86
CA SER A 2 5.00 33.09 2.60
C SER A 2 4.02 31.97 2.92
N ALA A 3 2.85 32.00 2.31
CA ALA A 3 1.84 30.95 2.44
C ALA A 3 2.46 29.60 2.09
N GLU A 4 2.55 28.69 3.06
CA GLU A 4 2.95 27.31 2.82
C GLU A 4 1.83 26.63 2.04
N ASN A 5 1.93 26.64 0.71
CA ASN A 5 1.12 25.75 -0.10
C ASN A 5 1.44 24.32 0.32
N PRO A 6 0.44 23.50 0.70
CA PRO A 6 0.69 22.14 1.12
C PRO A 6 1.25 21.36 -0.06
N CYS A 7 2.47 20.82 0.10
CA CYS A 7 3.13 20.04 -0.92
C CYS A 7 2.22 18.92 -1.48
N PRO A 8 2.24 18.66 -2.79
CA PRO A 8 1.33 17.72 -3.42
C PRO A 8 1.57 16.31 -2.90
N ARG A 9 0.49 15.64 -2.50
CA ARG A 9 0.55 14.38 -1.74
C ARG A 9 0.50 13.13 -2.60
N ASN A 10 -0.05 13.18 -3.80
CA ASN A 10 -0.05 12.03 -4.72
C ASN A 10 0.66 12.42 -6.02
N ILE A 11 0.99 11.40 -6.80
CA ILE A 11 1.82 11.56 -8.00
C ILE A 11 1.13 12.38 -9.10
N PHE A 12 -0.20 12.30 -9.22
CA PHE A 12 -0.97 13.10 -10.17
C PHE A 12 -1.02 14.58 -9.80
N LEU A 13 -1.15 14.90 -8.51
CA LEU A 13 -1.06 16.28 -8.04
C LEU A 13 0.34 16.85 -8.26
N LEU A 14 1.37 16.03 -8.06
CA LEU A 14 2.76 16.40 -8.34
C LEU A 14 2.94 16.73 -9.82
N CYS A 15 2.51 15.83 -10.71
CA CYS A 15 2.54 16.04 -12.16
C CYS A 15 1.83 17.34 -12.55
N ARG A 16 0.61 17.57 -12.04
CA ARG A 16 -0.18 18.77 -12.32
C ARG A 16 0.52 20.06 -11.87
N GLU A 17 1.14 20.05 -10.70
CA GLU A 17 1.81 21.23 -10.13
C GLU A 17 3.04 21.64 -10.93
N TYR A 18 3.76 20.67 -11.50
CA TYR A 18 4.98 20.90 -12.28
C TYR A 18 4.78 20.86 -13.80
N GLY A 19 3.53 20.72 -14.27
CA GLY A 19 3.22 20.67 -15.70
C GLY A 19 3.83 19.46 -16.41
N LEU A 20 3.90 18.31 -15.72
CA LEU A 20 4.47 17.06 -16.23
C LEU A 20 3.36 16.06 -16.55
N GLU A 21 3.59 15.22 -17.54
CA GLU A 21 2.85 13.96 -17.70
C GLU A 21 3.44 12.88 -16.80
N LEU A 22 2.70 11.80 -16.56
CA LEU A 22 3.15 10.72 -15.67
C LEU A 22 4.38 9.99 -16.24
N GLU A 23 4.45 9.85 -17.55
CA GLU A 23 5.51 9.18 -18.30
C GLU A 23 6.84 9.95 -18.28
N ASP A 24 6.75 11.27 -18.18
CA ASP A 24 7.90 12.17 -18.07
C ASP A 24 8.41 12.33 -16.63
N LEU A 25 7.66 11.84 -15.65
CA LEU A 25 8.00 12.04 -14.24
C LEU A 25 9.26 11.25 -13.86
N ARG A 26 10.32 11.99 -13.53
CA ARG A 26 11.57 11.43 -12.99
C ARG A 26 11.67 11.71 -11.50
N ILE A 27 11.37 10.70 -10.68
CA ILE A 27 11.41 10.78 -9.21
C ILE A 27 12.28 9.67 -8.62
N LEU A 28 12.94 9.97 -7.49
CA LEU A 28 13.80 9.01 -6.81
C LEU A 28 13.05 8.23 -5.73
N CYS A 29 13.49 6.99 -5.48
CA CYS A 29 13.01 6.19 -4.37
C CYS A 29 13.50 6.80 -3.04
N VAL A 30 12.61 6.97 -2.08
CA VAL A 30 12.93 7.52 -0.76
C VAL A 30 13.92 6.66 0.02
N TYR A 31 14.00 5.36 -0.27
CA TYR A 31 14.88 4.40 0.40
C TYR A 31 16.24 4.28 -0.29
N CYS A 32 16.28 3.68 -1.48
CA CYS A 32 17.54 3.38 -2.18
C CYS A 32 18.11 4.56 -2.98
N LYS A 33 17.36 5.66 -3.11
CA LYS A 33 17.75 6.87 -3.88
C LYS A 33 17.96 6.65 -5.39
N LEU A 34 17.66 5.46 -5.91
CA LEU A 34 17.66 5.19 -7.35
C LEU A 34 16.41 5.78 -8.02
N PRO A 35 16.49 6.17 -9.31
CA PRO A 35 15.32 6.56 -10.09
C PRO A 35 14.26 5.46 -10.14
N LEU A 36 12.99 5.84 -10.05
CA LEU A 36 11.88 4.92 -10.32
C LEU A 36 11.83 4.61 -11.82
N SER A 37 11.62 3.34 -12.16
CA SER A 37 11.24 2.95 -13.52
C SER A 37 9.81 3.38 -13.84
N ASP A 38 9.42 3.41 -15.11
CA ASP A 38 8.03 3.73 -15.49
C ASP A 38 7.04 2.75 -14.85
N ALA A 39 7.43 1.47 -14.71
CA ALA A 39 6.66 0.47 -13.99
C ALA A 39 6.52 0.79 -12.49
N ASP A 40 7.57 1.29 -11.84
CA ASP A 40 7.50 1.73 -10.44
C ASP A 40 6.60 2.97 -10.28
N VAL A 41 6.66 3.92 -11.22
CA VAL A 41 5.81 5.13 -11.21
C VAL A 41 4.33 4.74 -11.33
N LEU A 42 4.00 3.86 -12.27
CA LEU A 42 2.64 3.34 -12.44
C LEU A 42 2.19 2.54 -11.21
N ALA A 43 3.04 1.65 -10.68
CA ALA A 43 2.73 0.89 -9.48
C ALA A 43 2.49 1.81 -8.27
N PHE A 44 3.30 2.87 -8.12
CA PHE A 44 3.13 3.86 -7.07
C PHE A 44 1.79 4.59 -7.17
N ALA A 45 1.36 4.95 -8.39
CA ALA A 45 0.08 5.56 -8.68
C ALA A 45 -1.10 4.63 -8.35
N VAL A 46 -1.08 3.40 -8.88
CA VAL A 46 -2.14 2.37 -8.66
C VAL A 46 -2.26 2.00 -7.18
N LYS A 47 -1.14 2.01 -6.45
CA LYS A 47 -1.14 1.77 -5.02
C LYS A 47 -1.55 2.98 -4.20
N GLU A 48 -1.90 4.10 -4.82
CA GLU A 48 -2.33 5.33 -4.14
C GLU A 48 -1.36 5.72 -3.01
N LEU A 49 -0.06 5.65 -3.30
CA LEU A 49 0.98 6.00 -2.34
C LEU A 49 1.18 7.51 -2.29
N SER A 50 1.61 7.99 -1.12
CA SER A 50 1.87 9.41 -0.93
C SER A 50 3.31 9.77 -1.26
N VAL A 51 3.49 10.86 -2.00
CA VAL A 51 4.79 11.47 -2.26
C VAL A 51 5.39 11.92 -0.93
N VAL A 52 6.66 11.58 -0.70
CA VAL A 52 7.39 11.94 0.51
C VAL A 52 8.31 13.11 0.21
N TRP A 53 8.12 14.22 0.93
CA TRP A 53 8.96 15.40 0.78
C TRP A 53 10.11 15.39 1.77
N ARG A 54 11.35 15.51 1.27
CA ARG A 54 12.56 15.62 2.11
C ARG A 54 13.41 16.79 1.60
N LYS A 55 13.67 17.77 2.47
CA LYS A 55 14.47 18.97 2.13
C LYS A 55 13.99 19.66 0.84
N GLY A 56 12.66 19.74 0.64
CA GLY A 56 12.07 20.35 -0.55
C GLY A 56 12.06 19.49 -1.82
N PHE A 57 12.52 18.25 -1.78
CA PHE A 57 12.47 17.33 -2.93
C PHE A 57 11.40 16.24 -2.76
N PRO A 58 10.62 15.95 -3.82
CA PRO A 58 9.64 14.86 -3.80
C PRO A 58 10.33 13.50 -4.01
N TYR A 59 9.88 12.49 -3.28
CA TYR A 59 10.33 11.10 -3.42
C TYR A 59 9.14 10.14 -3.55
N GLY A 60 9.31 9.13 -4.39
CA GLY A 60 8.44 7.96 -4.46
C GLY A 60 9.04 6.77 -3.71
N ALA A 61 8.61 5.56 -4.03
CA ALA A 61 9.24 4.34 -3.57
C ALA A 61 9.18 3.29 -4.69
N CYS A 62 10.32 2.69 -5.04
CA CYS A 62 10.34 1.57 -5.97
C CYS A 62 9.77 0.31 -5.31
N GLU A 63 9.30 -0.63 -6.13
CA GLU A 63 8.60 -1.84 -5.69
C GLU A 63 9.42 -2.66 -4.70
N LYS A 64 10.71 -2.85 -5.00
CA LYS A 64 11.64 -3.64 -4.17
C LYS A 64 11.76 -3.07 -2.76
N CYS A 65 11.95 -1.76 -2.65
CA CYS A 65 12.06 -1.10 -1.35
C CYS A 65 10.73 -1.07 -0.60
N LEU A 66 9.61 -0.91 -1.32
CA LEU A 66 8.28 -0.94 -0.73
C LEU A 66 7.98 -2.30 -0.09
N ILE A 67 8.26 -3.41 -0.78
CA ILE A 67 8.07 -4.77 -0.26
C ILE A 67 9.00 -5.02 0.93
N ALA A 68 10.27 -4.61 0.86
CA ALA A 68 11.21 -4.77 1.97
C ALA A 68 10.75 -3.99 3.21
N ALA A 69 10.27 -2.75 3.03
CA ALA A 69 9.71 -1.93 4.10
C ALA A 69 8.42 -2.54 4.67
N ALA A 70 7.55 -3.10 3.83
CA ALA A 70 6.32 -3.80 4.25
C ALA A 70 6.64 -5.01 5.14
N LYS A 71 7.60 -5.84 4.72
CA LYS A 71 8.06 -7.00 5.49
C LYS A 71 8.66 -6.58 6.84
N LEU A 72 9.47 -5.52 6.86
CA LEU A 72 10.02 -4.98 8.10
C LEU A 72 8.92 -4.42 9.02
N ARG A 73 7.91 -3.73 8.45
CA ARG A 73 6.75 -3.21 9.18
C ARG A 73 5.96 -4.34 9.82
N GLN A 74 5.73 -5.43 9.10
CA GLN A 74 5.09 -6.63 9.63
C GLN A 74 5.90 -7.22 10.79
N TYR A 75 7.21 -7.40 10.61
CA TYR A 75 8.06 -8.00 11.63
C TYR A 75 8.11 -7.21 12.94
N ARG A 76 8.08 -5.87 12.86
CA ARG A 76 8.24 -4.99 14.01
C ARG A 76 6.94 -4.59 14.69
N TYR A 77 5.83 -4.52 13.92
CA TYR A 77 4.61 -3.87 14.37
C TYR A 77 3.36 -4.71 14.14
N TRP A 78 3.49 -6.00 13.88
CA TRP A 78 2.34 -6.90 13.91
C TRP A 78 1.84 -7.05 15.36
N HIS A 79 0.52 -6.96 15.55
CA HIS A 79 -0.11 -7.12 16.86
C HIS A 79 -0.83 -8.47 16.98
N TYR A 80 -1.84 -8.72 16.13
CA TYR A 80 -2.62 -9.95 16.14
C TYR A 80 -3.37 -10.13 14.81
N SER A 81 -4.09 -11.25 14.69
CA SER A 81 -4.86 -11.60 13.49
C SER A 81 -6.24 -12.15 13.84
N CYS A 82 -7.25 -11.74 13.09
CA CYS A 82 -8.65 -12.12 13.35
C CYS A 82 -9.41 -12.41 12.05
N TYR A 83 -10.56 -13.05 12.17
CA TYR A 83 -11.52 -13.19 11.08
C TYR A 83 -12.36 -11.92 10.93
N GLY A 84 -13.15 -11.88 9.85
CA GLY A 84 -13.86 -10.67 9.44
C GLY A 84 -14.81 -10.12 10.51
N ASP A 85 -15.54 -11.01 11.18
CA ASP A 85 -16.48 -10.69 12.26
C ASP A 85 -15.86 -9.82 13.38
N THR A 86 -14.66 -10.20 13.82
CA THR A 86 -13.94 -9.52 14.89
C THR A 86 -13.41 -8.17 14.40
N VAL A 87 -12.93 -8.11 13.15
CA VAL A 87 -12.47 -6.85 12.52
C VAL A 87 -13.60 -5.84 12.43
N GLU A 88 -14.79 -6.27 11.99
CA GLU A 88 -15.97 -5.42 11.91
C GLU A 88 -16.44 -4.97 13.29
N THR A 89 -16.42 -5.87 14.27
CA THR A 89 -16.77 -5.55 15.67
C THR A 89 -15.84 -4.49 16.26
N GLU A 90 -14.52 -4.62 16.08
CA GLU A 90 -13.56 -3.65 16.60
C GLU A 90 -13.60 -2.30 15.89
N THR A 91 -13.86 -2.30 14.59
CA THR A 91 -13.83 -1.06 13.79
C THR A 91 -15.17 -0.36 13.76
N GLY A 92 -16.28 -1.08 14.01
CA GLY A 92 -17.63 -0.61 13.77
C GLY A 92 -17.95 -0.41 12.29
N ILE A 93 -17.11 -0.91 11.38
CA ILE A 93 -17.21 -0.70 9.93
C ILE A 93 -17.22 -2.06 9.24
N PRO A 94 -18.20 -2.33 8.36
CA PRO A 94 -18.17 -3.54 7.54
C PRO A 94 -16.89 -3.64 6.71
N ILE A 95 -16.29 -4.82 6.63
CA ILE A 95 -15.04 -5.09 5.88
C ILE A 95 -15.07 -4.49 4.48
N PRO A 96 -16.16 -4.63 3.70
CA PRO A 96 -16.16 -4.12 2.34
C PRO A 96 -16.03 -2.59 2.26
N GLN A 97 -16.49 -1.85 3.29
CA GLN A 97 -16.36 -0.40 3.41
C GLN A 97 -15.05 0.03 4.11
N LEU A 98 -14.46 -0.85 4.91
CA LEU A 98 -13.24 -0.57 5.66
C LEU A 98 -12.05 -0.36 4.72
N PHE A 99 -11.47 0.83 4.71
CA PHE A 99 -10.24 1.07 3.96
C PHE A 99 -9.08 0.25 4.55
N MET A 100 -8.54 -0.67 3.75
CA MET A 100 -7.41 -1.50 4.13
C MET A 100 -6.50 -1.75 2.93
N ARG A 101 -5.24 -2.04 3.24
CA ARG A 101 -4.20 -2.29 2.22
C ARG A 101 -3.69 -3.71 2.33
N CYS A 102 -3.14 -4.20 1.23
CA CYS A 102 -2.33 -5.40 1.19
C CYS A 102 -1.11 -5.24 2.10
N TYR A 103 -0.89 -6.14 3.06
CA TYR A 103 0.28 -6.05 3.96
C TYR A 103 1.62 -6.37 3.27
N ILE A 104 1.59 -6.86 2.01
CA ILE A 104 2.77 -7.24 1.23
C ILE A 104 3.18 -6.10 0.29
N CYS A 105 2.24 -5.65 -0.56
CA CYS A 105 2.53 -4.69 -1.63
C CYS A 105 1.95 -3.28 -1.40
N HIS A 106 1.20 -3.07 -0.30
CA HIS A 106 0.52 -1.82 0.06
C HIS A 106 -0.59 -1.33 -0.88
N LYS A 107 -0.98 -2.10 -1.92
CA LYS A 107 -2.16 -1.78 -2.74
C LYS A 107 -3.43 -1.71 -1.87
N PRO A 108 -4.30 -0.70 -2.01
CA PRO A 108 -5.65 -0.74 -1.46
C PRO A 108 -6.39 -1.99 -1.94
N LEU A 109 -7.10 -2.66 -1.03
CA LEU A 109 -7.90 -3.82 -1.41
C LEU A 109 -9.22 -3.38 -2.03
N CYS A 110 -9.53 -3.92 -3.21
CA CYS A 110 -10.84 -3.72 -3.85
C CYS A 110 -11.90 -4.58 -3.16
N TRP A 111 -13.16 -4.39 -3.55
CA TRP A 111 -14.29 -5.15 -3.00
C TRP A 111 -14.07 -6.65 -3.15
N GLU A 112 -13.72 -7.09 -4.36
CA GLU A 112 -13.60 -8.50 -4.74
C GLU A 112 -12.46 -9.20 -3.97
N GLU A 113 -11.38 -8.47 -3.68
CA GLU A 113 -10.29 -8.97 -2.85
C GLU A 113 -10.73 -9.20 -1.41
N LYS A 114 -11.52 -8.28 -0.85
CA LYS A 114 -12.05 -8.41 0.51
C LYS A 114 -13.08 -9.53 0.60
N GLU A 115 -13.96 -9.64 -0.40
CA GLU A 115 -14.94 -10.71 -0.50
C GLU A 115 -14.25 -12.08 -0.59
N ALA A 116 -13.21 -12.21 -1.42
CA ALA A 116 -12.42 -13.44 -1.51
C ALA A 116 -11.77 -13.83 -0.17
N LEU A 117 -11.31 -12.85 0.62
CA LEU A 117 -10.79 -13.09 1.97
C LEU A 117 -11.88 -13.58 2.92
N LEU A 118 -13.08 -12.99 2.87
CA LEU A 118 -14.22 -13.37 3.69
C LEU A 118 -14.72 -14.77 3.35
N VAL A 119 -15.02 -15.04 2.07
CA VAL A 119 -15.48 -16.34 1.57
C VAL A 119 -14.45 -17.42 1.81
N GLY A 120 -13.17 -17.11 1.61
CA GLY A 120 -12.05 -18.01 1.87
C GLY A 120 -11.70 -18.21 3.35
N ASN A 121 -12.49 -17.62 4.27
CA ASN A 121 -12.26 -17.58 5.71
C ASN A 121 -10.79 -17.29 6.05
N LYS A 122 -10.25 -16.23 5.44
CA LYS A 122 -8.87 -15.79 5.64
C LYS A 122 -8.83 -14.78 6.78
N ARG A 123 -7.71 -14.80 7.51
CA ARG A 123 -7.47 -13.86 8.61
C ARG A 123 -6.96 -12.52 8.07
N PHE A 124 -7.41 -11.45 8.69
CA PHE A 124 -6.86 -10.11 8.56
C PHE A 124 -5.80 -9.89 9.65
N HIS A 125 -4.86 -8.99 9.40
CA HIS A 125 -3.74 -8.72 10.30
C HIS A 125 -3.76 -7.26 10.77
N LYS A 126 -3.67 -7.05 12.08
CA LYS A 126 -3.50 -5.73 12.68
C LYS A 126 -1.99 -5.41 12.71
N ILE A 127 -1.55 -4.50 11.85
CA ILE A 127 -0.14 -4.12 11.72
C ILE A 127 0.00 -2.60 11.87
N ALA A 128 0.78 -2.17 12.86
CA ALA A 128 0.99 -0.77 13.21
C ALA A 128 -0.34 0.00 13.35
N GLY A 129 -1.28 -0.59 14.08
CA GLY A 129 -2.59 0.00 14.36
C GLY A 129 -3.61 -0.06 13.21
N GLN A 130 -3.25 -0.60 12.05
CA GLN A 130 -4.13 -0.68 10.87
C GLN A 130 -4.51 -2.12 10.54
N TRP A 131 -5.76 -2.33 10.16
CA TRP A 131 -6.21 -3.62 9.62
C TRP A 131 -5.74 -3.78 8.17
N THR A 132 -5.22 -4.96 7.85
CA THR A 132 -4.65 -5.29 6.55
C THR A 132 -5.05 -6.70 6.11
N GLY A 133 -5.11 -6.92 4.80
CA GLY A 133 -5.32 -8.24 4.18
C GLY A 133 -4.27 -8.48 3.10
N HIS A 134 -4.49 -9.43 2.19
CA HIS A 134 -3.65 -9.59 0.99
C HIS A 134 -4.46 -9.36 -0.28
N CYS A 135 -3.83 -8.78 -1.30
CA CYS A 135 -4.43 -8.68 -2.63
C CYS A 135 -4.39 -10.03 -3.35
N MET A 136 -5.10 -10.15 -4.48
CA MET A 136 -5.06 -11.39 -5.28
C MET A 136 -3.68 -11.66 -5.86
N ASN A 137 -2.94 -10.62 -6.27
CA ASN A 137 -1.59 -10.78 -6.83
C ASN A 137 -0.54 -11.25 -5.79
N CYS A 138 -0.77 -10.94 -4.51
CA CYS A 138 0.09 -11.37 -3.42
C CYS A 138 -0.48 -12.57 -2.67
N ALA A 139 -1.65 -13.07 -3.06
CA ALA A 139 -2.20 -14.28 -2.48
C ALA A 139 -1.18 -15.42 -2.68
N PRO A 140 -0.93 -16.25 -1.64
CA PRO A 140 -0.15 -17.45 -1.84
C PRO A 140 -0.86 -18.25 -2.94
N ARG A 141 -0.14 -18.56 -4.02
CA ARG A 141 -0.64 -19.49 -5.03
C ARG A 141 -1.01 -20.76 -4.28
N CYS A 142 -2.19 -21.30 -4.55
CA CYS A 142 -2.57 -22.61 -4.06
C CYS A 142 -1.48 -23.59 -4.47
N MET A 143 -0.52 -23.87 -3.58
CA MET A 143 0.16 -25.14 -3.63
C MET A 143 -0.95 -26.14 -3.31
N GLU A 144 -1.21 -27.01 -4.28
CA GLU A 144 -1.97 -28.24 -4.07
C GLU A 144 -1.63 -28.81 -2.70
N ASN A 145 -2.66 -29.26 -2.00
CA ASN A 145 -2.57 -30.01 -0.75
C ASN A 145 -1.26 -30.81 -0.68
N ALA A 146 -0.31 -30.38 0.16
CA ALA A 146 0.72 -31.29 0.63
C ALA A 146 0.07 -32.06 1.79
N PRO A 147 -0.35 -33.33 1.61
CA PRO A 147 -0.70 -34.15 2.76
C PRO A 147 0.56 -34.35 3.62
N ALA A 148 0.38 -34.25 4.93
CA ALA A 148 1.33 -34.77 5.91
C ALA A 148 1.25 -36.30 5.95
#